data_AF-A0A151U086-F1
#
_entry.id   AF-A0A151U086-F1
#
_cell.length_a   1.000
_cell.length_b   1.000
_cell.length_c   1.000
_cell.angle_alpha   90.00
_cell.angle_beta   90.00
_cell.angle_gamma   90.00
#
_symmetry.space_group_name_H-M   'P 1'
#
loop_
_entity.id
_entity.type
_entity.pdbx_description
1 polymer ?
#
loop_
_entity_poly.entity_id
_entity_poly.type
_entity_poly.pdbx_seq_one_letter_code
_entity_poly.pdbx_strand_id
1 'polypeptide(L)'
;MDIQQIILEAEHRWLRPVEICEIFSNRNKFLLAPEPAYMPPSGSLFLFDRMVVRFFRKDGHNWRKKKDARTVREVHETLKVGNVDVLSCYCAHGEENDNFQRRTYWMLKEELSHIVLLHYLQVKVANHSLNYFLL
;
A
#
# COMPACT_ATOMS: atom_id res chain seq x y z
N MET A 1 7.15 -8.73 16.63
CA MET A 1 6.21 -7.61 16.90
C MET A 1 4.80 -8.20 16.90
N ASP A 2 3.87 -7.71 17.69
CA ASP A 2 2.50 -8.28 17.69
C ASP A 2 1.77 -7.92 16.38
N ILE A 3 1.23 -8.92 15.70
CA ILE A 3 0.47 -8.76 14.45
C ILE A 3 -0.77 -7.89 14.68
N GLN A 4 -1.44 -8.02 15.83
CA GLN A 4 -2.62 -7.21 16.13
C GLN A 4 -2.26 -5.74 16.23
N GLN A 5 -1.15 -5.42 16.91
CA GLN A 5 -0.64 -4.04 16.94
C GLN A 5 -0.31 -3.53 15.54
N ILE A 6 0.31 -4.34 14.68
CA ILE A 6 0.61 -3.93 13.30
C ILE A 6 -0.67 -3.57 12.53
N ILE A 7 -1.73 -4.36 12.67
CA ILE A 7 -3.02 -4.09 12.00
C ILE A 7 -3.62 -2.77 12.52
N LEU A 8 -3.61 -2.54 13.84
CA LEU A 8 -4.11 -1.28 14.44
C LEU A 8 -3.33 -0.05 13.96
N GLU A 9 -2.01 -0.18 13.80
CA GLU A 9 -1.15 0.90 13.29
C GLU A 9 -1.44 1.20 11.81
N ALA A 10 -1.79 0.18 11.02
CA ALA A 10 -2.11 0.33 9.61
C ALA A 10 -3.33 1.24 9.38
N GLU A 11 -4.22 1.35 10.37
CA GLU A 11 -5.37 2.27 10.31
C GLU A 11 -4.96 3.75 10.25
N HIS A 12 -3.79 4.07 10.80
CA HIS A 12 -3.42 5.44 11.12
C HIS A 12 -2.17 5.94 10.35
N ARG A 13 -1.32 5.03 9.89
CA ARG A 13 -0.07 5.36 9.20
C ARG A 13 0.37 4.26 8.24
N TRP A 14 1.29 4.61 7.35
CA TRP A 14 1.99 3.59 6.57
C TRP A 14 2.80 2.66 7.47
N LEU A 15 2.73 1.37 7.18
CA LEU A 15 3.54 0.38 7.85
C LEU A 15 5.02 0.52 7.46
N ARG A 16 5.89 0.30 8.44
CA ARG A 16 7.34 0.26 8.25
C ARG A 16 7.73 -1.03 7.54
N PRO A 17 8.86 -1.06 6.80
CA PRO A 17 9.31 -2.26 6.11
C PRO A 17 9.38 -3.51 7.00
N VAL A 18 9.85 -3.37 8.24
CA VAL A 18 9.90 -4.47 9.22
C VAL A 18 8.52 -5.03 9.59
N GLU A 19 7.50 -4.18 9.66
CA GLU A 19 6.11 -4.57 9.97
C GLU A 19 5.49 -5.33 8.80
N ILE A 20 5.76 -4.87 7.57
CA ILE A 20 5.31 -5.52 6.34
C ILE A 20 5.97 -6.90 6.19
N CYS A 21 7.28 -7.01 6.46
CA CYS A 21 7.99 -8.29 6.46
C CYS A 21 7.40 -9.26 7.51
N GLU A 22 6.99 -8.77 8.67
CA GLU A 22 6.33 -9.59 9.71
C GLU A 22 4.98 -10.13 9.20
N ILE A 23 4.16 -9.31 8.52
CA ILE A 23 2.92 -9.76 7.88
C ILE A 23 3.20 -10.87 6.86
N PHE A 24 4.15 -10.68 5.94
CA PHE A 24 4.46 -11.69 4.93
C PHE A 24 5.01 -12.99 5.55
N SER A 25 5.84 -12.89 6.58
CA SER A 25 6.39 -14.06 7.26
C SER A 25 5.30 -14.88 7.96
N ASN A 26 4.26 -14.20 8.47
CA ASN A 26 3.10 -14.78 9.13
C ASN A 26 1.88 -14.91 8.22
N ARG A 27 2.04 -14.88 6.90
CA ARG A 27 0.94 -14.92 5.90
C ARG A 27 -0.10 -16.03 6.13
N ASN A 28 0.31 -17.17 6.68
CA ASN A 28 -0.57 -18.31 7.01
C ASN A 28 -1.56 -18.01 8.15
N LYS A 29 -1.35 -16.93 8.91
CA LYS A 29 -2.30 -16.44 9.93
C LYS A 29 -3.37 -15.52 9.33
N PHE A 30 -3.25 -15.17 8.06
CA PHE A 30 -4.17 -14.30 7.35
C PHE A 30 -4.91 -15.09 6.27
N LEU A 31 -6.17 -14.72 6.05
CA LEU A 31 -6.89 -15.17 4.87
C LEU A 31 -6.42 -14.34 3.66
N LEU A 32 -6.11 -15.03 2.57
CA LEU A 32 -5.90 -14.36 1.29
C LEU A 32 -7.27 -13.95 0.74
N ALA A 33 -7.40 -12.70 0.34
CA ALA A 33 -8.61 -12.21 -0.29
C ALA A 33 -8.81 -12.91 -1.65
N PRO A 34 -9.98 -13.51 -1.90
CA PRO A 34 -10.23 -14.26 -3.13
C PRO A 34 -10.52 -13.36 -4.33
N GLU A 35 -10.86 -12.09 -4.10
CA GLU A 35 -11.22 -11.11 -5.12
C GLU A 35 -10.92 -9.68 -4.63
N PRO A 36 -10.68 -8.71 -5.54
CA PRO A 36 -10.44 -7.33 -5.14
C PRO A 36 -11.65 -6.73 -4.42
N ALA A 37 -11.41 -6.07 -3.29
CA ALA A 37 -12.44 -5.33 -2.58
C ALA A 37 -12.86 -4.07 -3.35
N TYR A 38 -14.15 -3.72 -3.32
CA TYR A 38 -14.69 -2.53 -3.95
C TYR A 38 -14.68 -1.34 -2.99
N MET A 39 -14.11 -0.22 -3.44
CA MET A 39 -13.95 1.03 -2.71
C MET A 39 -13.41 0.84 -1.27
N PRO A 40 -12.25 0.19 -1.07
CA PRO A 40 -11.73 -0.05 0.28
C PRO A 40 -11.52 1.26 1.05
N PRO A 41 -11.90 1.33 2.33
CA PRO A 41 -11.72 2.54 3.14
C PRO A 41 -10.26 2.70 3.57
N SER A 42 -9.93 3.89 4.07
CA SER A 42 -8.65 4.15 4.74
C SER A 42 -8.41 3.16 5.88
N GLY A 43 -7.17 2.73 6.05
CA GLY A 43 -6.75 1.80 7.07
C GLY A 43 -6.85 0.33 6.69
N SER A 44 -7.47 0.02 5.55
CA SER A 44 -7.69 -1.36 5.14
C SER A 44 -6.40 -2.02 4.61
N LEU A 45 -6.27 -3.32 4.93
CA LEU A 45 -5.19 -4.20 4.48
C LEU A 45 -5.78 -5.43 3.78
N PHE A 46 -5.18 -5.82 2.65
CA PHE A 46 -5.56 -7.03 1.94
C PHE A 46 -4.33 -7.79 1.46
N LEU A 47 -4.29 -9.09 1.73
CA LEU A 47 -3.28 -10.00 1.18
C LEU A 47 -3.89 -10.76 0.00
N PHE A 48 -3.15 -10.85 -1.10
CA PHE A 48 -3.54 -11.64 -2.26
C PHE A 48 -2.39 -12.55 -2.70
N ASP A 49 -2.74 -13.71 -3.25
CA ASP A 49 -1.87 -14.38 -4.21
C ASP A 49 -2.12 -13.76 -5.60
N ARG A 50 -1.15 -13.03 -6.12
CA ARG A 50 -1.28 -12.32 -7.40
C ARG A 50 -1.29 -13.25 -8.62
N MET A 51 -0.87 -14.51 -8.46
CA MET A 51 -0.97 -15.51 -9.53
C MET A 51 -2.41 -16.00 -9.69
N VAL A 52 -3.15 -16.04 -8.58
CA VAL A 52 -4.57 -16.44 -8.53
C VAL A 52 -5.46 -15.24 -8.87
N VAL A 53 -5.30 -14.12 -8.16
CA VAL A 53 -6.15 -12.92 -8.31
C VAL A 53 -5.42 -11.86 -9.13
N ARG A 54 -5.26 -12.09 -10.45
CA ARG A 54 -4.44 -11.22 -11.32
C ARG A 54 -4.87 -9.74 -11.35
N PHE A 55 -6.15 -9.46 -11.12
CA PHE A 55 -6.73 -8.12 -11.13
C PHE A 55 -6.98 -7.57 -9.72
N PHE A 56 -6.16 -7.95 -8.73
CA PHE A 56 -6.27 -7.53 -7.32
C PHE A 56 -6.30 -6.00 -7.10
N ARG A 57 -5.89 -5.20 -8.09
CA ARG A 57 -5.95 -3.72 -8.07
C ARG A 57 -7.25 -3.12 -8.62
N LYS A 58 -8.18 -3.92 -9.13
CA LYS A 58 -9.47 -3.46 -9.68
C LYS A 58 -10.45 -3.16 -8.53
N ASP A 59 -10.10 -2.17 -7.73
CA ASP A 59 -10.75 -1.83 -6.47
C ASP A 59 -11.80 -0.74 -6.56
N GLY A 60 -12.10 -0.26 -7.78
CA GLY A 60 -13.17 0.72 -8.01
C GLY A 60 -12.79 2.17 -7.72
N HIS A 61 -11.65 2.43 -7.09
CA HIS A 61 -11.16 3.79 -6.89
C HIS A 61 -10.67 4.40 -8.21
N ASN A 62 -10.91 5.69 -8.40
CA ASN A 62 -10.30 6.46 -9.47
C ASN A 62 -8.89 6.88 -9.05
N TRP A 63 -7.90 6.15 -9.55
CA TRP A 63 -6.50 6.49 -9.33
C TRP A 63 -5.99 7.44 -10.41
N ARG A 64 -5.07 8.32 -10.03
CA ARG A 64 -4.39 9.22 -10.95
C ARG A 64 -3.83 8.45 -12.12
N LYS A 65 -4.08 8.95 -13.33
CA LYS A 65 -3.60 8.31 -14.56
C LYS A 65 -2.35 9.00 -15.10
N LYS A 66 -1.57 8.26 -15.89
CA LYS A 66 -0.50 8.82 -16.71
C LYS A 66 -1.11 9.75 -17.78
N LYS A 67 -0.25 10.49 -18.48
CA LYS A 67 -0.67 11.43 -19.55
C LYS A 67 -1.53 10.76 -20.65
N ASP A 68 -1.40 9.45 -20.83
CA ASP A 68 -2.19 8.65 -21.76
C ASP A 68 -3.65 8.41 -21.31
N ALA A 69 -4.02 8.81 -20.09
CA ALA A 69 -5.33 8.60 -19.46
C ALA A 69 -5.80 7.12 -19.38
N ARG A 70 -4.91 6.16 -19.63
CA ARG A 70 -5.21 4.72 -19.61
C ARG A 70 -4.57 4.02 -18.45
N THR A 71 -3.32 4.35 -18.15
CA THR A 71 -2.53 3.63 -17.15
C THR A 71 -2.54 4.39 -15.84
N VAL A 72 -2.77 3.71 -14.72
CA VAL A 72 -2.59 4.32 -13.39
C VAL A 72 -1.14 4.78 -13.23
N ARG A 73 -0.96 5.98 -12.72
CA ARG A 73 0.34 6.54 -12.36
C ARG A 73 0.73 5.98 -11.00
N GLU A 74 1.51 4.91 -11.02
CA GLU A 74 2.14 4.35 -9.83
C GLU A 74 3.60 4.82 -9.75
N VAL A 75 4.03 5.23 -8.56
CA VAL A 75 5.44 5.51 -8.25
C VAL A 75 6.03 4.26 -7.60
N HIS A 76 7.16 3.78 -8.13
CA HIS A 76 7.87 2.63 -7.58
C HIS A 76 8.95 3.08 -6.61
N GLU A 77 8.98 2.47 -5.44
CA GLU A 77 10.00 2.61 -4.41
C GLU A 77 10.51 1.22 -3.99
N THR A 78 11.81 1.11 -3.75
CA THR A 78 12.40 -0.07 -3.09
C THR A 78 12.61 0.26 -1.61
N LEU A 79 12.07 -0.56 -0.71
CA LEU A 79 12.15 -0.34 0.72
C LEU A 79 13.17 -1.27 1.37
N LYS A 80 13.87 -0.73 2.38
CA LYS A 80 14.97 -1.39 3.08
C LYS A 80 14.62 -1.78 4.51
N VAL A 81 15.22 -2.87 4.97
CA VAL A 81 15.36 -3.20 6.40
C VAL A 81 16.85 -3.17 6.72
N GLY A 82 17.24 -2.25 7.61
CA GLY A 82 18.64 -1.87 7.74
C GLY A 82 19.16 -1.31 6.40
N ASN A 83 20.22 -1.91 5.86
CA ASN A 83 20.83 -1.48 4.59
C ASN A 83 20.49 -2.40 3.40
N VAL A 84 19.58 -3.35 3.59
CA VAL A 84 19.24 -4.37 2.57
C VAL A 84 17.88 -4.06 1.97
N ASP A 85 17.80 -4.04 0.64
CA ASP A 85 16.55 -3.94 -0.10
C ASP A 85 15.73 -5.22 0.10
N VAL A 86 14.47 -5.07 0.52
CA VAL A 86 13.62 -6.22 0.89
C VAL A 86 12.26 -6.22 0.20
N LEU A 87 11.71 -5.06 -0.14
CA LEU A 87 10.36 -4.90 -0.65
C LEU A 87 10.34 -3.99 -1.87
N SER A 88 9.53 -4.35 -2.87
CA SER A 88 9.01 -3.38 -3.83
C SER A 88 7.74 -2.74 -3.27
N CYS A 89 7.56 -1.45 -3.51
CA CYS A 89 6.39 -0.67 -3.13
C CYS A 89 5.91 0.17 -4.31
N TYR A 90 4.64 0.03 -4.69
CA TYR A 90 4.01 0.85 -5.72
C TYR A 90 2.94 1.74 -5.06
N CYS A 91 3.12 3.06 -5.15
CA CYS A 91 2.19 4.05 -4.59
C CYS A 91 1.30 4.63 -5.68
N ALA A 92 -0.01 4.54 -5.49
CA ALA A 92 -1.04 5.20 -6.29
C ALA A 92 -1.75 6.27 -5.46
N HIS A 93 -2.10 7.38 -6.11
CA HIS A 93 -2.78 8.52 -5.51
C HIS A 93 -4.18 8.66 -6.12
N GLY A 94 -5.18 9.00 -5.31
CA GLY A 94 -6.53 9.26 -5.80
C GLY A 94 -6.56 10.42 -6.79
N GLU A 95 -7.37 10.30 -7.83
CA GLU A 95 -7.57 11.35 -8.83
C GLU A 95 -8.21 12.57 -8.19
N GLU A 96 -9.33 12.37 -7.48
CA GLU A 96 -10.10 13.43 -6.84
C GLU A 96 -9.51 13.85 -5.48
N ASN A 97 -8.89 12.91 -4.76
CA ASN A 97 -8.31 13.13 -3.43
C ASN A 97 -6.88 12.59 -3.38
N ASP A 98 -5.90 13.49 -3.53
CA ASP A 98 -4.46 13.14 -3.54
C ASP A 98 -3.95 12.60 -2.19
N ASN A 99 -4.69 12.90 -1.13
CA ASN A 99 -4.36 12.45 0.21
C ASN A 99 -4.87 11.03 0.45
N PHE A 100 -5.78 10.51 -0.38
CA PHE A 100 -6.13 9.10 -0.36
C PHE A 100 -5.20 8.32 -1.28
N GLN A 101 -4.51 7.35 -0.72
CA GLN A 101 -3.43 6.65 -1.40
C GLN A 101 -3.54 5.14 -1.18
N ARG A 102 -3.00 4.39 -2.12
CA ARG A 102 -2.81 2.94 -2.01
C ARG A 102 -1.35 2.60 -2.20
N ARG A 103 -0.78 1.85 -1.27
CA ARG A 103 0.52 1.20 -1.44
C ARG A 103 0.32 -0.29 -1.68
N THR A 104 1.01 -0.81 -2.69
CA THR A 104 1.10 -2.24 -2.99
C THR A 104 2.51 -2.71 -2.70
N TYR A 105 2.66 -3.72 -1.85
CA TYR A 105 3.94 -4.29 -1.46
C TYR A 105 4.09 -5.74 -1.94
N TRP A 106 5.32 -6.14 -2.24
CA TRP A 106 5.73 -7.56 -2.27
C TRP A 106 7.21 -7.72 -1.93
N MET A 107 7.56 -8.91 -1.44
CA MET A 107 8.93 -9.27 -1.13
C MET A 107 9.77 -9.38 -2.41
N LEU A 108 11.01 -8.89 -2.37
CA LEU A 108 11.99 -9.12 -3.45
C LEU A 108 12.47 -10.58 -3.49
N LYS A 109 12.41 -11.29 -2.35
CA LYS A 109 12.70 -12.73 -2.30
C LYS A 109 11.65 -13.49 -3.12
N GLU A 110 12.11 -14.25 -4.12
CA GLU A 110 11.24 -14.92 -5.10
C GLU A 110 10.17 -15.81 -4.46
N GLU A 111 10.53 -16.57 -3.42
CA GLU A 111 9.63 -17.50 -2.71
C GLU A 111 8.33 -16.85 -2.20
N LEU A 112 8.37 -15.56 -1.83
CA LEU A 112 7.19 -14.83 -1.31
C LEU A 112 6.69 -13.75 -2.27
N SER A 113 7.32 -13.60 -3.43
CA SER A 113 7.00 -12.53 -4.39
C SER A 113 5.59 -12.64 -4.98
N HIS A 114 4.98 -13.83 -4.94
CA HIS A 114 3.61 -14.06 -5.40
C HIS A 114 2.56 -13.51 -4.42
N ILE A 115 2.91 -13.30 -3.15
CA ILE A 115 2.04 -12.69 -2.16
C ILE A 115 2.21 -11.18 -2.20
N VAL A 116 1.10 -10.46 -2.34
CA VAL A 116 1.07 -8.99 -2.35
C VAL A 116 0.21 -8.48 -1.19
N LEU A 117 0.65 -7.38 -0.58
CA LEU A 117 -0.13 -6.66 0.44
C LEU A 117 -0.58 -5.32 -0.14
N LEU A 118 -1.89 -5.06 -0.13
CA LEU A 118 -2.47 -3.77 -0.42
C LEU A 118 -2.77 -3.05 0.88
N HIS A 119 -2.40 -1.78 0.97
CA HIS A 119 -2.65 -0.92 2.10
C HIS A 119 -3.23 0.41 1.60
N TYR A 120 -4.40 0.76 2.10
CA TYR A 120 -5.11 1.99 1.76
C TYR A 120 -5.02 2.97 2.91
N LEU A 121 -4.74 4.24 2.65
CA LEU A 121 -4.62 5.23 3.72
C LEU A 121 -5.02 6.63 3.26
N GLN A 122 -5.80 7.30 4.11
CA GLN A 122 -6.01 8.74 4.08
C GLN A 122 -4.85 9.41 4.82
N VAL A 123 -3.89 9.94 4.07
CA VAL A 123 -2.76 10.68 4.62
C VAL A 123 -3.26 12.03 5.12
N LYS A 124 -2.87 12.40 6.34
CA LYS A 124 -3.14 13.75 6.84
C LYS A 124 -2.19 14.71 6.13
N VAL A 125 -2.73 15.80 5.57
CA VAL A 125 -1.90 16.91 5.12
C VAL A 125 -1.15 17.41 6.34
N ALA A 126 0.18 17.38 6.32
CA ALA A 126 0.95 18.15 7.28
C ALA A 126 0.51 19.60 7.07
N ASN A 127 -0.11 20.22 8.08
CA ASN A 127 -0.37 21.66 8.08
C ASN A 127 0.97 22.40 8.07
N HIS A 128 1.66 22.42 6.93
CA HIS A 128 2.52 23.53 6.57
C HIS A 128 1.57 24.64 6.16
N SER A 129 0.92 25.23 7.17
CA SER A 129 0.32 26.54 7.05
C SER A 129 1.33 27.45 6.35
N LEU A 130 0.91 27.93 5.19
CA LEU A 130 1.47 29.02 4.39
C LEU A 130 2.28 30.00 5.25
N ASN A 131 3.60 29.84 5.30
CA ASN A 131 4.54 30.93 5.60
C ASN A 131 4.97 31.61 4.29
N TYR A 132 3.99 31.92 3.45
CA TYR A 132 4.15 32.91 2.39
C TYR A 132 3.02 33.91 2.58
N PHE A 133 3.27 34.89 3.45
CA PHE A 133 2.84 36.31 3.41
C PHE A 133 3.02 36.91 4.81
N LEU A 134 3.62 38.12 4.84
CA LEU A 134 4.15 38.91 5.97
C LEU A 134 5.62 38.56 6.26
N LEU A 135 6.65 39.31 5.83
CA LEU A 135 6.78 40.72 5.43
C LEU A 135 7.62 40.84 4.16
#